data_AF-A0AA90UDA7-F1
#
_entry.id   AF-A0AA90UDA7-F1
#
_cell.length_a   1.000
_cell.length_b   1.000
_cell.length_c   1.000
_cell.angle_alpha   90.00
_cell.angle_beta   90.00
_cell.angle_gamma   90.00
#
_symmetry.space_group_name_H-M   'P 1'
#
loop_
_entity.id
_entity.type
_entity.pdbx_description
1 polymer ?
#
loop_
_entity_poly.entity_id
_entity_poly.type
_entity_poly.pdbx_seq_one_letter_code
_entity_poly.pdbx_strand_id
1 'polypeptide(L)'
;MKKSSFLTLLVLLILLYFGVSCTDNHIQLRKLQRIDSLMEKTPQAAYDSLCQHQMEFTQGHEQRVKMRYQLLKAKAENKLYLPMPSDSSFQDVVDYYDSKGTSNEKMEACYLMGCIFRDRKEAPKAMMWYNKAIECADTLSKKCDYVTLFSIYGQKAEVYSRQYLHREAINAYFYYSNYAARINDKENYILGFANRIPEYYALGDTLQAINLVKKCYALNNKYGFTQNAAQVLPLLIYTLLFRGQYQQAHFYMNVFETQSGLIDRDGNMLCGYEHYYKAKGMYYLGTNQISKAELYFRKLGNYGFKYEAAQGLLSLYRICQNNDSIKKYSSLCEKEMDSILNGTQANAVILANSLYNYKKLQQVVDAKKIQQERNEYIITIITLIAIFGVICLCNHYKQVRKRMKTELQKVSNNYIQTFKEMQKANEELNILQKNADILIKKKEKEIKSLQASFQIYKDKYNDLNFVEKKQALINSNIVQNFKALSVPHKRRKQPQQEDWEELFAIFQQCQPLLYENAKRNKLSEQEFRVCILSFLGMDNTEIAMLVNTTSKAVCNAKQKVNKKMYNENTASSLYANLNKK
;
A
#
# COMPACT_ATOMS: atom_id res chain seq x y z
N MET A 1 -10.45 0.54 53.74
CA MET A 1 -9.26 -0.27 53.37
C MET A 1 -9.50 -1.79 53.20
N LYS A 2 -10.56 -2.42 53.76
CA LYS A 2 -10.74 -3.89 53.65
C LYS A 2 -11.21 -4.43 52.28
N LYS A 3 -11.91 -3.64 51.44
CA LYS A 3 -12.42 -4.11 50.12
C LYS A 3 -11.33 -4.23 49.04
N SER A 4 -10.32 -3.36 49.04
CA SER A 4 -9.21 -3.39 48.05
C SER A 4 -8.28 -4.61 48.26
N SER A 5 -8.04 -4.99 49.52
CA SER A 5 -7.20 -6.15 49.88
C SER A 5 -7.87 -7.50 49.54
N PHE A 6 -9.21 -7.56 49.53
CA PHE A 6 -9.95 -8.76 49.15
C PHE A 6 -9.96 -8.98 47.63
N LEU A 7 -10.13 -7.90 46.85
CA LEU A 7 -10.13 -7.97 45.39
C LEU A 7 -8.75 -8.38 44.83
N THR A 8 -7.67 -7.87 45.43
CA THR A 8 -6.29 -8.23 45.06
C THR A 8 -5.95 -9.68 45.42
N LEU A 9 -6.40 -10.18 46.57
CA LEU A 9 -6.25 -11.58 46.96
C LEU A 9 -7.03 -12.53 46.01
N LEU A 10 -8.24 -12.13 45.61
CA LEU A 10 -9.06 -12.89 44.66
C LEU A 10 -8.41 -12.97 43.27
N VAL A 11 -7.85 -11.86 42.78
CA VAL A 11 -7.11 -11.82 41.51
C VAL A 11 -5.84 -12.66 41.56
N LEU A 12 -5.11 -12.64 42.69
CA LEU A 12 -3.94 -13.50 42.91
C LEU A 12 -4.31 -15.00 42.96
N LEU A 13 -5.41 -15.36 43.62
CA LEU A 13 -5.93 -16.74 43.64
C LEU A 13 -6.36 -17.21 42.25
N ILE A 14 -6.99 -16.34 41.47
CA ILE A 14 -7.38 -16.62 40.09
C ILE A 14 -6.13 -16.80 39.21
N LEU A 15 -5.13 -15.93 39.33
CA LEU A 15 -3.85 -16.05 38.61
C LEU A 15 -3.05 -17.29 39.01
N LEU A 16 -3.05 -17.66 40.30
CA LEU A 16 -2.45 -18.91 40.80
C LEU A 16 -3.21 -20.14 40.29
N TYR A 17 -4.54 -20.09 40.24
CA TYR A 17 -5.36 -21.17 39.70
C TYR A 17 -5.12 -21.37 38.19
N PHE A 18 -5.04 -20.27 37.41
CA PHE A 18 -4.66 -20.33 36.00
C PHE A 18 -3.20 -20.76 35.79
N GLY A 19 -2.29 -20.35 36.67
CA GLY A 19 -0.88 -20.73 36.64
C GLY A 19 -0.67 -22.23 36.88
N VAL A 20 -1.28 -22.77 37.94
CA VAL A 20 -1.18 -24.20 38.31
C VAL A 20 -1.85 -25.10 37.27
N SER A 21 -3.02 -24.71 36.75
CA SER A 21 -3.74 -25.43 35.69
C SER A 21 -2.94 -25.48 34.38
N CYS A 22 -2.31 -24.38 33.97
CA CYS A 22 -1.47 -24.38 32.76
C CYS A 22 -0.20 -25.23 32.92
N THR A 23 0.41 -25.28 34.11
CA THR A 23 1.59 -26.12 34.35
C THR A 23 1.27 -27.61 34.32
N ASP A 24 0.15 -28.05 34.91
CA ASP A 24 -0.23 -29.48 34.94
C ASP A 24 -0.54 -30.00 33.52
N ASN A 25 -1.28 -29.22 32.73
CA ASN A 25 -1.56 -29.52 31.33
C ASN A 25 -0.28 -29.66 30.49
N HIS A 26 0.69 -28.77 30.69
CA HIS A 26 1.98 -28.86 30.02
C HIS A 26 2.78 -30.12 30.40
N ILE A 27 2.68 -30.58 31.65
CA ILE A 27 3.33 -31.81 32.13
C ILE A 27 2.68 -33.03 31.47
N GLN A 28 1.34 -33.11 31.48
CA GLN A 28 0.59 -34.22 30.89
C GLN A 28 0.84 -34.32 29.37
N LEU A 29 0.84 -33.20 28.65
CA LEU A 29 1.15 -33.18 27.22
C LEU A 29 2.59 -33.61 26.91
N ARG A 30 3.58 -33.21 27.73
CA ARG A 30 4.97 -33.70 27.59
C ARG A 30 5.08 -35.19 27.83
N LYS A 31 4.31 -35.72 28.80
CA LYS A 31 4.26 -37.17 29.08
C LYS A 31 3.67 -37.93 27.89
N LEU A 32 2.56 -37.47 27.34
CA LEU A 32 1.96 -38.03 26.11
C LEU A 32 2.92 -37.94 24.91
N GLN A 33 3.67 -36.85 24.78
CA GLN A 33 4.69 -36.72 23.73
C GLN A 33 5.83 -37.74 23.90
N ARG A 34 6.26 -38.01 25.14
CA ARG A 34 7.25 -39.06 25.43
C ARG A 34 6.71 -40.44 25.08
N ILE A 35 5.46 -40.73 25.41
CA ILE A 35 4.80 -41.98 25.05
C ILE A 35 4.73 -42.14 23.52
N ASP A 36 4.33 -41.10 22.79
CA ASP A 36 4.27 -41.13 21.32
C ASP A 36 5.65 -41.39 20.69
N SER A 37 6.74 -40.88 21.29
CA SER A 37 8.09 -41.15 20.80
C SER A 37 8.51 -42.63 20.87
N LEU A 38 7.84 -43.43 21.71
CA LEU A 38 8.03 -44.87 21.83
C LEU A 38 7.15 -45.66 20.85
N MET A 39 6.13 -45.02 20.26
CA MET A 39 5.06 -45.68 19.53
C MET A 39 5.56 -46.50 18.32
N GLU A 40 6.57 -46.00 17.61
CA GLU A 40 7.12 -46.69 16.44
C GLU A 40 8.05 -47.85 16.80
N LYS A 41 8.80 -47.73 17.92
CA LYS A 41 9.82 -48.71 18.30
C LYS A 41 9.28 -49.81 19.21
N THR A 42 8.41 -49.43 20.15
CA THR A 42 7.89 -50.30 21.20
C THR A 42 6.41 -49.95 21.46
N PRO A 43 5.51 -50.28 20.51
CA PRO A 43 4.09 -49.94 20.62
C PRO A 43 3.42 -50.54 21.86
N GLN A 44 3.84 -51.74 22.30
CA GLN A 44 3.32 -52.37 23.52
C GLN A 44 3.60 -51.53 24.77
N ALA A 45 4.87 -51.11 24.96
CA ALA A 45 5.24 -50.28 26.10
C ALA A 45 4.53 -48.90 26.08
N ALA A 46 4.32 -48.34 24.89
CA ALA A 46 3.54 -47.11 24.73
C ALA A 46 2.07 -47.32 25.15
N TYR A 47 1.45 -48.42 24.71
CA TYR A 47 0.08 -48.80 25.09
C TYR A 47 -0.06 -49.03 26.60
N ASP A 48 0.83 -49.82 27.20
CA ASP A 48 0.82 -50.11 28.62
C ASP A 48 0.93 -48.82 29.45
N SER A 49 1.78 -47.88 29.01
CA SER A 49 1.93 -46.56 29.63
C SER A 49 0.65 -45.71 29.54
N LEU A 50 -0.07 -45.78 28.41
CA LEU A 50 -1.36 -45.09 28.24
C LEU A 50 -2.43 -45.67 29.16
N CYS A 51 -2.48 -47.00 29.29
CA CYS A 51 -3.41 -47.69 30.18
C CYS A 51 -3.12 -47.38 31.65
N GLN A 52 -1.85 -47.44 32.07
CA GLN A 52 -1.44 -47.17 33.46
C GLN A 52 -1.84 -45.76 33.91
N HIS A 53 -1.75 -44.78 33.01
CA HIS A 53 -2.04 -43.37 33.31
C HIS A 53 -3.41 -42.91 32.77
N GLN A 54 -4.33 -43.83 32.46
CA GLN A 54 -5.63 -43.49 31.87
C GLN A 54 -6.42 -42.48 32.72
N MET A 55 -6.50 -42.67 34.04
CA MET A 55 -7.24 -41.76 34.92
C MET A 55 -6.66 -40.33 34.89
N GLU A 56 -5.32 -40.22 34.89
CA GLU A 56 -4.59 -38.95 34.80
C GLU A 56 -4.97 -38.16 33.54
N PHE A 57 -5.12 -38.83 32.38
CA PHE A 57 -5.43 -38.16 31.11
C PHE A 57 -6.92 -37.94 30.84
N THR A 58 -7.81 -38.65 31.54
CA THR A 58 -9.26 -38.63 31.29
C THR A 58 -10.06 -37.84 32.32
N GLN A 59 -9.55 -37.66 33.55
CA GLN A 59 -10.25 -36.95 34.62
C GLN A 59 -9.95 -35.44 34.65
N GLY A 60 -8.95 -34.97 33.90
CA GLY A 60 -8.66 -33.55 33.74
C GLY A 60 -9.77 -32.80 32.98
N HIS A 61 -9.95 -31.51 33.28
CA HIS A 61 -10.95 -30.66 32.62
C HIS A 61 -10.51 -30.17 31.23
N GLU A 62 -9.27 -30.47 30.80
CA GLU A 62 -8.73 -29.96 29.54
C GLU A 62 -8.99 -30.92 28.37
N GLN A 63 -9.83 -30.47 27.43
CA GLN A 63 -10.16 -31.21 26.21
C GLN A 63 -8.91 -31.61 25.39
N ARG A 64 -7.86 -30.77 25.36
CA ARG A 64 -6.65 -31.04 24.56
C ARG A 64 -5.91 -32.30 25.00
N VAL A 65 -5.70 -32.49 26.31
CA VAL A 65 -5.05 -33.69 26.85
C VAL A 65 -5.90 -34.93 26.54
N LYS A 66 -7.21 -34.85 26.77
CA LYS A 66 -8.14 -35.95 26.51
C LYS A 66 -8.10 -36.40 25.04
N MET A 67 -8.17 -35.45 24.09
CA MET A 67 -8.13 -35.76 22.66
C MET A 67 -6.78 -36.34 22.22
N ARG A 68 -5.67 -35.80 22.76
CA ARG A 68 -4.32 -36.33 22.50
C ARG A 68 -4.16 -37.75 23.03
N TYR A 69 -4.64 -38.02 24.24
CA TYR A 69 -4.66 -39.36 24.81
C TYR A 69 -5.47 -40.34 23.95
N GLN A 70 -6.69 -39.96 23.55
CA GLN A 70 -7.55 -40.82 22.72
C GLN A 70 -6.93 -41.11 21.34
N LEU A 71 -6.32 -40.12 20.70
CA LEU A 71 -5.60 -40.30 19.44
C LEU A 71 -4.44 -41.29 19.60
N LEU A 72 -3.59 -41.12 20.62
CA LEU A 72 -2.45 -42.01 20.86
C LEU A 72 -2.88 -43.41 21.27
N LYS A 73 -3.97 -43.55 22.02
CA LYS A 73 -4.55 -44.85 22.37
C LYS A 73 -5.01 -45.60 21.12
N ALA A 74 -5.79 -44.96 20.25
CA ALA A 74 -6.23 -45.56 18.99
C ALA A 74 -5.05 -45.90 18.06
N LYS A 75 -4.01 -45.06 18.04
CA LYS A 75 -2.76 -45.35 17.31
C LYS A 75 -2.07 -46.62 17.81
N ALA A 76 -1.95 -46.75 19.13
CA ALA A 76 -1.35 -47.91 19.77
C ALA A 76 -2.19 -49.18 19.52
N GLU A 77 -3.51 -49.09 19.67
CA GLU A 77 -4.45 -50.17 19.39
C GLU A 77 -4.31 -50.65 17.94
N ASN A 78 -4.30 -49.73 16.97
CA ASN A 78 -4.10 -50.06 15.55
C ASN A 78 -2.76 -50.76 15.30
N LYS A 79 -1.66 -50.30 15.92
CA LYS A 79 -0.32 -50.91 15.75
C LYS A 79 -0.21 -52.29 16.39
N LEU A 80 -0.96 -52.54 17.46
CA LEU A 80 -0.97 -53.80 18.18
C LEU A 80 -2.07 -54.76 17.69
N TYR A 81 -2.82 -54.37 16.67
CA TYR A 81 -3.99 -55.12 16.17
C TYR A 81 -5.03 -55.39 17.27
N LEU A 82 -5.16 -54.46 18.22
CA LEU A 82 -6.17 -54.48 19.26
C LEU A 82 -7.48 -53.87 18.73
N PRO A 83 -8.64 -54.20 19.33
CA PRO A 83 -9.91 -53.57 18.98
C PRO A 83 -9.83 -52.04 19.11
N MET A 84 -10.01 -51.35 18.00
CA MET A 84 -10.09 -49.89 17.94
C MET A 84 -11.45 -49.36 18.43
N PRO A 85 -11.55 -48.08 18.83
CA PRO A 85 -12.82 -47.46 19.23
C PRO A 85 -13.89 -47.47 18.13
N SER A 86 -15.15 -47.23 18.51
CA SER A 86 -16.21 -47.04 17.52
C SER A 86 -16.01 -45.74 16.74
N ASP A 87 -16.43 -45.72 15.47
CA ASP A 87 -16.50 -44.53 14.63
C ASP A 87 -17.21 -43.36 15.33
N SER A 88 -18.36 -43.60 15.96
CA SER A 88 -19.09 -42.57 16.72
C SER A 88 -18.25 -41.97 17.85
N SER A 89 -17.53 -42.80 18.60
CA SER A 89 -16.68 -42.34 19.71
C SER A 89 -15.39 -41.65 19.23
N PHE A 90 -14.88 -42.04 18.06
CA PHE A 90 -13.65 -41.49 17.51
C PHE A 90 -13.89 -40.23 16.66
N GLN A 91 -15.13 -39.96 16.27
CA GLN A 91 -15.51 -38.77 15.52
C GLN A 91 -15.17 -37.48 16.29
N ASP A 92 -15.37 -37.46 17.61
CA ASP A 92 -14.99 -36.32 18.47
C ASP A 92 -13.49 -35.98 18.37
N VAL A 93 -12.64 -37.00 18.24
CA VAL A 93 -11.19 -36.83 18.07
C VAL A 93 -10.89 -36.22 16.70
N VAL A 94 -11.53 -36.73 15.65
CA VAL A 94 -11.38 -36.21 14.29
C VAL A 94 -11.82 -34.75 14.21
N ASP A 95 -12.99 -34.40 14.74
CA ASP A 95 -13.55 -33.05 14.69
C ASP A 95 -12.70 -32.05 15.50
N TYR A 96 -12.16 -32.50 16.64
CA TYR A 96 -11.23 -31.71 17.43
C TYR A 96 -9.96 -31.35 16.62
N TYR A 97 -9.35 -32.34 15.97
CA TYR A 97 -8.12 -32.10 15.21
C TYR A 97 -8.38 -31.39 13.89
N ASP A 98 -9.51 -31.62 13.23
CA ASP A 98 -9.89 -30.90 12.00
C ASP A 98 -9.96 -29.38 12.24
N SER A 99 -10.45 -28.97 13.42
CA SER A 99 -10.55 -27.55 13.81
C SER A 99 -9.27 -26.97 14.43
N LYS A 100 -8.56 -27.72 15.27
CA LYS A 100 -7.46 -27.19 16.11
C LYS A 100 -6.08 -27.82 15.90
N GLY A 101 -6.02 -28.92 15.14
CA GLY A 101 -4.81 -29.72 14.94
C GLY A 101 -3.84 -29.15 13.92
N THR A 102 -2.57 -29.55 14.05
CA THR A 102 -1.57 -29.41 12.99
C THR A 102 -1.88 -30.32 11.80
N SER A 103 -1.26 -30.06 10.64
CA SER A 103 -1.38 -30.92 9.44
C SER A 103 -1.12 -32.40 9.74
N ASN A 104 -0.11 -32.71 10.55
CA ASN A 104 0.20 -34.09 10.94
C ASN A 104 -0.88 -34.70 11.84
N GLU A 105 -1.39 -33.96 12.83
CA GLU A 105 -2.44 -34.47 13.72
C GLU A 105 -3.77 -34.68 12.97
N LYS A 106 -4.12 -33.80 12.03
CA LYS A 106 -5.28 -33.98 11.15
C LYS A 106 -5.14 -35.23 10.28
N MET A 107 -3.96 -35.40 9.68
CA MET A 107 -3.63 -36.59 8.89
C MET A 107 -3.74 -37.86 9.73
N GLU A 108 -3.16 -37.88 10.93
CA GLU A 108 -3.17 -39.03 11.83
C GLU A 108 -4.58 -39.38 12.30
N ALA A 109 -5.40 -38.39 12.70
CA ALA A 109 -6.79 -38.62 13.11
C ALA A 109 -7.64 -39.19 11.96
N CYS A 110 -7.54 -38.61 10.75
CA CYS A 110 -8.25 -39.11 9.57
C CYS A 110 -7.76 -40.52 9.17
N TYR A 111 -6.46 -40.77 9.29
CA TYR A 111 -5.87 -42.08 9.02
C TYR A 111 -6.43 -43.16 9.94
N LEU A 112 -6.44 -42.91 11.25
CA LEU A 112 -6.98 -43.86 12.24
C LEU A 112 -8.47 -44.09 12.05
N MET A 113 -9.25 -43.07 11.66
CA MET A 113 -10.65 -43.27 11.26
C MET A 113 -10.76 -44.21 10.05
N GLY A 114 -9.86 -44.08 9.07
CA GLY A 114 -9.77 -45.03 7.96
C GLY A 114 -9.46 -46.46 8.42
N CYS A 115 -8.59 -46.64 9.41
CA CYS A 115 -8.32 -47.95 10.02
C CYS A 115 -9.53 -48.55 10.74
N ILE A 116 -10.33 -47.73 11.44
CA ILE A 116 -11.58 -48.19 12.07
C ILE A 116 -12.53 -48.78 11.01
N PHE A 117 -12.70 -48.10 9.87
CA PHE A 117 -13.52 -48.61 8.77
C PHE A 117 -12.91 -49.83 8.07
N ARG A 118 -11.57 -49.91 7.98
CA ARG A 118 -10.87 -51.12 7.49
C ARG A 118 -11.19 -52.32 8.36
N ASP A 119 -11.12 -52.19 9.68
CA ASP A 119 -11.35 -53.30 10.62
C ASP A 119 -12.82 -53.75 10.62
N ARG A 120 -13.74 -52.84 10.30
CA ARG A 120 -15.16 -53.14 10.02
C ARG A 120 -15.43 -53.73 8.64
N LYS A 121 -14.39 -53.91 7.80
CA LYS A 121 -14.50 -54.38 6.41
C LYS A 121 -15.31 -53.46 5.49
N GLU A 122 -15.33 -52.16 5.79
CA GLU A 122 -15.98 -51.13 4.99
C GLU A 122 -14.96 -50.44 4.06
N ALA A 123 -14.47 -51.18 3.06
CA ALA A 123 -13.38 -50.72 2.19
C ALA A 123 -13.63 -49.36 1.51
N PRO A 124 -14.83 -49.05 0.97
CA PRO A 124 -15.11 -47.75 0.38
C PRO A 124 -14.93 -46.57 1.34
N LYS A 125 -15.43 -46.69 2.58
CA LYS A 125 -15.29 -45.63 3.60
C LYS A 125 -13.85 -45.47 4.06
N ALA A 126 -13.14 -46.60 4.28
CA ALA A 126 -11.72 -46.57 4.60
C ALA A 126 -10.92 -45.79 3.55
N MET A 127 -11.17 -46.04 2.27
CA MET A 127 -10.52 -45.33 1.16
C MET A 127 -10.81 -43.83 1.13
N MET A 128 -12.05 -43.42 1.40
CA MET A 128 -12.40 -41.99 1.50
C MET A 128 -11.62 -41.31 2.64
N TRP A 129 -11.53 -41.94 3.81
CA TRP A 129 -10.79 -41.40 4.95
C TRP A 129 -9.27 -41.37 4.71
N TYR A 130 -8.72 -42.38 4.03
CA TYR A 130 -7.32 -42.36 3.63
C TYR A 130 -7.02 -41.23 2.63
N ASN A 131 -7.92 -40.94 1.69
CA ASN A 131 -7.77 -39.77 0.81
C ASN A 131 -7.82 -38.47 1.59
N LYS A 132 -8.77 -38.33 2.54
CA LYS A 132 -8.84 -37.16 3.43
C LYS A 132 -7.55 -36.99 4.25
N ALA A 133 -7.00 -38.08 4.78
CA ALA A 133 -5.75 -38.05 5.52
C ALA A 133 -4.56 -37.56 4.67
N ILE A 134 -4.43 -38.05 3.43
CA ILE A 134 -3.37 -37.61 2.49
C ILE A 134 -3.49 -36.11 2.19
N GLU A 135 -4.70 -35.57 2.10
CA GLU A 135 -4.92 -34.14 1.84
C GLU A 135 -4.50 -33.25 2.99
N CYS A 136 -4.50 -33.76 4.22
CA CYS A 136 -3.98 -33.04 5.37
C CYS A 136 -2.45 -32.95 5.38
N ALA A 137 -1.74 -33.76 4.59
CA ALA A 137 -0.28 -33.81 4.60
C ALA A 137 0.34 -32.57 3.94
N ASP A 138 1.13 -31.82 4.71
CA ASP A 138 1.96 -30.73 4.19
C ASP A 138 3.34 -31.26 3.79
N THR A 139 3.44 -31.81 2.57
CA THR A 139 4.69 -32.41 2.05
C THR A 139 5.81 -31.40 1.78
N LEU A 140 5.51 -30.10 1.76
CA LEU A 140 6.52 -29.04 1.63
C LEU A 140 7.20 -28.73 2.97
N SER A 141 6.54 -29.06 4.08
CA SER A 141 7.10 -28.88 5.42
C SER A 141 8.20 -29.89 5.73
N LYS A 142 9.32 -29.41 6.27
CA LYS A 142 10.39 -30.26 6.84
C LYS A 142 9.92 -31.10 8.02
N LYS A 143 8.79 -30.75 8.65
CA LYS A 143 8.18 -31.46 9.77
C LYS A 143 7.07 -32.43 9.35
N CYS A 144 6.87 -32.66 8.06
CA CYS A 144 5.88 -33.61 7.57
C CYS A 144 6.13 -35.00 8.17
N ASP A 145 5.09 -35.61 8.74
CA ASP A 145 5.16 -36.98 9.23
C ASP A 145 5.06 -37.98 8.06
N TYR A 146 6.19 -38.19 7.40
CA TYR A 146 6.29 -39.14 6.30
C TYR A 146 6.04 -40.59 6.73
N VAL A 147 6.21 -40.93 8.02
CA VAL A 147 5.93 -42.28 8.53
C VAL A 147 4.45 -42.58 8.42
N THR A 148 3.62 -41.68 8.93
CA THR A 148 2.17 -41.79 8.79
C THR A 148 1.76 -41.72 7.32
N LEU A 149 2.36 -40.80 6.53
CA LEU A 149 2.00 -40.63 5.12
C LEU A 149 2.27 -41.90 4.30
N PHE A 150 3.46 -42.50 4.40
CA PHE A 150 3.72 -43.74 3.66
C PHE A 150 2.82 -44.86 4.18
N SER A 151 2.57 -44.94 5.49
CA SER A 151 1.67 -45.95 6.08
C SER A 151 0.27 -45.89 5.49
N ILE A 152 -0.30 -44.68 5.29
CA ILE A 152 -1.60 -44.50 4.63
C ILE A 152 -1.57 -45.08 3.21
N TYR A 153 -0.50 -44.83 2.44
CA TYR A 153 -0.37 -45.41 1.10
C TYR A 153 -0.24 -46.93 1.11
N GLY A 154 0.44 -47.50 2.11
CA GLY A 154 0.50 -48.96 2.31
C GLY A 154 -0.88 -49.56 2.56
N GLN A 155 -1.67 -48.93 3.43
CA GLN A 155 -3.04 -49.36 3.75
C GLN A 155 -3.98 -49.24 2.55
N LYS A 156 -3.89 -48.14 1.78
CA LYS A 156 -4.61 -48.01 0.51
C LYS A 156 -4.23 -49.10 -0.49
N ALA A 157 -2.93 -49.39 -0.61
CA ALA A 157 -2.45 -50.41 -1.53
C ALA A 157 -2.96 -51.81 -1.15
N GLU A 158 -2.99 -52.12 0.14
CA GLU A 158 -3.55 -53.37 0.65
C GLU A 158 -5.05 -53.48 0.38
N VAL A 159 -5.81 -52.39 0.61
CA VAL A 159 -7.23 -52.36 0.24
C VAL A 159 -7.40 -52.62 -1.25
N TYR A 160 -6.65 -51.93 -2.12
CA TYR A 160 -6.73 -52.16 -3.57
C TYR A 160 -6.37 -53.61 -3.97
N SER A 161 -5.31 -54.16 -3.40
CA SER A 161 -4.85 -55.54 -3.66
C SER A 161 -5.93 -56.56 -3.29
N ARG A 162 -6.55 -56.44 -2.11
CA ARG A 162 -7.66 -57.30 -1.67
C ARG A 162 -8.91 -57.19 -2.54
N GLN A 163 -9.07 -56.08 -3.27
CA GLN A 163 -10.15 -55.85 -4.21
C GLN A 163 -9.78 -56.18 -5.67
N TYR A 164 -8.62 -56.81 -5.93
CA TYR A 164 -8.11 -57.11 -7.27
C TYR A 164 -7.91 -55.88 -8.17
N LEU A 165 -7.72 -54.70 -7.55
CA LEU A 165 -7.43 -53.43 -8.21
C LEU A 165 -5.91 -53.25 -8.34
N HIS A 166 -5.29 -54.15 -9.11
CA HIS A 166 -3.83 -54.31 -9.15
C HIS A 166 -3.09 -53.05 -9.61
N ARG A 167 -3.63 -52.30 -10.58
CA ARG A 167 -2.97 -51.08 -11.08
C ARG A 167 -2.96 -49.97 -10.02
N GLU A 168 -4.06 -49.83 -9.30
CA GLU A 168 -4.24 -48.89 -8.20
C GLU A 168 -3.34 -49.27 -7.01
N ALA A 169 -3.24 -50.56 -6.69
CA ALA A 169 -2.32 -51.08 -5.68
C ALA A 169 -0.86 -50.77 -6.03
N ILE A 170 -0.44 -51.00 -7.29
CA ILE A 170 0.90 -50.68 -7.78
C ILE A 170 1.21 -49.20 -7.59
N ASN A 171 0.28 -48.32 -7.97
CA ASN A 171 0.45 -46.87 -7.83
C ASN A 171 0.55 -46.47 -6.35
N ALA A 172 -0.26 -47.05 -5.47
CA ALA A 172 -0.20 -46.76 -4.03
C ALA A 172 1.12 -47.25 -3.41
N TYR A 173 1.59 -48.46 -3.75
CA TYR A 173 2.89 -48.96 -3.31
C TYR A 173 4.08 -48.15 -3.85
N PHE A 174 3.95 -47.55 -5.04
CA PHE A 174 4.95 -46.60 -5.55
C PHE A 174 5.11 -45.39 -4.62
N TYR A 175 4.01 -44.75 -4.22
CA TYR A 175 4.05 -43.63 -3.27
C TYR A 175 4.57 -44.06 -1.89
N TYR A 176 4.13 -45.21 -1.38
CA TYR A 176 4.65 -45.81 -0.15
C TYR A 176 6.18 -45.91 -0.19
N SER A 177 6.74 -46.48 -1.27
CA SER A 177 8.20 -46.62 -1.40
C SER A 177 8.92 -45.27 -1.46
N ASN A 178 8.38 -44.31 -2.22
CA ASN A 178 9.00 -42.99 -2.37
C ASN A 178 9.02 -42.20 -1.05
N TYR A 179 7.94 -42.25 -0.27
CA TYR A 179 7.89 -41.56 1.02
C TYR A 179 8.73 -42.26 2.09
N ALA A 180 8.83 -43.60 2.09
CA ALA A 180 9.80 -44.30 2.92
C ALA A 180 11.26 -43.88 2.60
N ALA A 181 11.58 -43.72 1.31
CA ALA A 181 12.89 -43.23 0.90
C ALA A 181 13.21 -41.80 1.39
N ARG A 182 12.20 -40.92 1.51
CA ARG A 182 12.37 -39.53 1.99
C ARG A 182 12.91 -39.46 3.43
N ILE A 183 12.62 -40.47 4.25
CA ILE A 183 13.10 -40.58 5.62
C ILE A 183 14.25 -41.59 5.77
N ASN A 184 14.85 -42.02 4.64
CA ASN A 184 15.92 -43.01 4.59
C ASN A 184 15.55 -44.36 5.23
N ASP A 185 14.27 -44.71 5.19
CA ASP A 185 13.79 -46.03 5.62
C ASP A 185 13.99 -47.03 4.47
N LYS A 186 15.15 -47.69 4.51
CA LYS A 186 15.58 -48.62 3.46
C LYS A 186 14.73 -49.88 3.40
N GLU A 187 14.24 -50.35 4.54
CA GLU A 187 13.45 -51.58 4.62
C GLU A 187 12.07 -51.37 4.02
N ASN A 188 11.34 -50.34 4.46
CA ASN A 188 10.04 -49.99 3.88
C ASN A 188 10.18 -49.53 2.41
N TYR A 189 11.29 -48.89 2.03
CA TYR A 189 11.57 -48.61 0.61
C TYR A 189 11.59 -49.87 -0.24
N ILE A 190 12.29 -50.92 0.19
CA ILE A 190 12.37 -52.21 -0.53
C ILE A 190 11.03 -52.94 -0.48
N LEU A 191 10.36 -52.95 0.69
CA LEU A 191 9.06 -53.57 0.86
C LEU A 191 8.03 -53.02 -0.13
N GLY A 192 8.09 -51.73 -0.46
CA GLY A 192 7.23 -51.12 -1.48
C GLY A 192 7.49 -51.61 -2.91
N PHE A 193 8.72 -52.06 -3.24
CA PHE A 193 8.95 -52.82 -4.49
C PHE A 193 8.44 -54.25 -4.35
N ALA A 194 8.72 -54.90 -3.22
CA ALA A 194 8.32 -56.28 -2.98
C ALA A 194 6.81 -56.48 -3.09
N ASN A 195 6.01 -55.56 -2.52
CA ASN A 195 4.56 -55.63 -2.58
C ASN A 195 3.96 -55.39 -3.97
N ARG A 196 4.73 -54.81 -4.92
CA ARG A 196 4.28 -54.69 -6.33
C ARG A 196 4.49 -55.97 -7.14
N ILE A 197 5.38 -56.85 -6.68
CA ILE A 197 5.71 -58.12 -7.35
C ILE A 197 4.45 -58.98 -7.60
N PRO A 198 3.62 -59.30 -6.58
CA PRO A 198 2.41 -60.08 -6.81
C PRO A 198 1.39 -59.35 -7.71
N GLU A 199 1.31 -58.03 -7.64
CA GLU A 199 0.37 -57.24 -8.45
C GLU A 199 0.71 -57.27 -9.94
N TYR A 200 1.99 -57.10 -10.31
CA TYR A 200 2.42 -57.24 -11.70
C TYR A 200 2.24 -58.67 -12.21
N TYR A 201 2.49 -59.66 -11.34
CA TYR A 201 2.27 -61.07 -11.69
C TYR A 201 0.80 -61.37 -11.97
N ALA A 202 -0.11 -60.86 -11.14
CA ALA A 202 -1.55 -61.01 -11.32
C ALA A 202 -2.05 -60.35 -12.62
N LEU A 203 -1.43 -59.25 -13.04
CA LEU A 203 -1.69 -58.61 -14.35
C LEU A 203 -1.10 -59.39 -15.55
N GLY A 204 -0.35 -60.47 -15.31
CA GLY A 204 0.34 -61.25 -16.35
C GLY A 204 1.70 -60.68 -16.77
N ASP A 205 2.14 -59.56 -16.19
CA ASP A 205 3.46 -58.96 -16.46
C ASP A 205 4.56 -59.64 -15.63
N THR A 206 4.79 -60.90 -15.98
CA THR A 206 5.78 -61.76 -15.30
C THR A 206 7.22 -61.23 -15.46
N LEU A 207 7.51 -60.49 -16.54
CA LEU A 207 8.82 -59.89 -16.76
C LEU A 207 9.10 -58.79 -15.73
N GLN A 208 8.17 -57.85 -15.53
CA GLN A 208 8.33 -56.82 -14.51
C GLN A 208 8.38 -57.41 -13.10
N ALA A 209 7.54 -58.41 -12.82
CA ALA A 209 7.56 -59.08 -11.53
C ALA A 209 8.94 -59.71 -11.23
N ILE A 210 9.54 -60.43 -12.18
CA ILE A 210 10.89 -61.01 -12.03
C ILE A 210 11.97 -59.92 -11.87
N ASN A 211 11.89 -58.84 -12.65
CA ASN A 211 12.85 -57.74 -12.55
C ASN A 211 12.80 -57.10 -11.15
N LEU A 212 11.60 -56.94 -10.59
CA LEU A 212 11.42 -56.46 -9.22
C LEU A 212 11.95 -57.45 -8.18
N VAL A 213 11.72 -58.77 -8.32
CA VAL A 213 12.32 -59.78 -7.43
C VAL A 213 13.85 -59.63 -7.42
N LYS A 214 14.49 -59.57 -8.59
CA LYS A 214 15.95 -59.42 -8.70
C LYS A 214 16.44 -58.12 -8.05
N LYS A 215 15.71 -57.02 -8.27
CA LYS A 215 16.01 -55.73 -7.66
C LYS A 215 15.91 -55.78 -6.13
N CYS A 216 14.81 -56.32 -5.59
CA CYS A 216 14.63 -56.45 -4.14
C CYS A 216 15.71 -57.34 -3.52
N TYR A 217 16.00 -58.49 -4.15
CA TYR A 217 17.05 -59.42 -3.71
C TYR A 217 18.42 -58.71 -3.63
N ALA A 218 18.80 -57.98 -4.68
CA ALA A 218 20.06 -57.24 -4.73
C ALA A 218 20.12 -56.10 -3.70
N LEU A 219 19.03 -55.33 -3.54
CA LEU A 219 18.97 -54.22 -2.58
C LEU A 219 19.01 -54.71 -1.13
N ASN A 220 18.29 -55.79 -0.81
CA ASN A 220 18.31 -56.38 0.52
C ASN A 220 19.73 -56.86 0.88
N ASN A 221 20.39 -57.60 -0.02
CA ASN A 221 21.78 -58.01 0.20
C ASN A 221 22.73 -56.82 0.33
N LYS A 222 22.57 -55.78 -0.50
CA LYS A 222 23.39 -54.56 -0.42
C LYS A 222 23.29 -53.87 0.95
N TYR A 223 22.13 -53.91 1.60
CA TYR A 223 21.93 -53.28 2.91
C TYR A 223 22.06 -54.25 4.08
N GLY A 224 22.46 -55.51 3.85
CA GLY A 224 22.65 -56.52 4.89
C GLY A 224 21.36 -57.20 5.37
N PHE A 225 20.23 -57.00 4.70
CA PHE A 225 18.94 -57.64 5.00
C PHE A 225 18.85 -59.03 4.36
N THR A 226 19.76 -59.94 4.72
CA THR A 226 19.90 -61.25 4.07
C THR A 226 18.64 -62.12 4.17
N GLN A 227 17.95 -62.08 5.32
CA GLN A 227 16.65 -62.76 5.48
C GLN A 227 15.61 -62.21 4.50
N ASN A 228 15.43 -60.89 4.46
CA ASN A 228 14.49 -60.22 3.55
C ASN A 228 14.83 -60.48 2.07
N ALA A 229 16.11 -60.67 1.73
CA ALA A 229 16.51 -61.06 0.37
C ALA A 229 15.94 -62.44 0.02
N ALA A 230 16.07 -63.43 0.89
CA ALA A 230 15.49 -64.76 0.65
C ALA A 230 13.96 -64.71 0.58
N GLN A 231 13.31 -63.91 1.43
CA GLN A 231 11.84 -63.81 1.51
C GLN A 231 11.15 -63.34 0.21
N VAL A 232 11.84 -62.64 -0.69
CA VAL A 232 11.26 -62.17 -1.97
C VAL A 232 11.30 -63.22 -3.10
N LEU A 233 11.95 -64.37 -2.88
CA LEU A 233 12.12 -65.43 -3.88
C LEU A 233 10.87 -66.25 -4.26
N PRO A 234 9.80 -66.40 -3.45
CA PRO A 234 8.68 -67.29 -3.77
C PRO A 234 8.07 -67.11 -5.16
N LEU A 235 7.90 -65.86 -5.63
CA LEU A 235 7.33 -65.63 -6.96
C LEU A 235 8.27 -66.07 -8.10
N LEU A 236 9.59 -65.91 -7.91
CA LEU A 236 10.57 -66.44 -8.86
C LEU A 236 10.51 -67.97 -8.87
N ILE A 237 10.44 -68.60 -7.70
CA ILE A 237 10.28 -70.06 -7.56
C ILE A 237 9.02 -70.52 -8.31
N TYR A 238 7.86 -69.89 -8.07
CA TYR A 238 6.63 -70.20 -8.80
C TYR A 238 6.81 -70.12 -10.31
N THR A 239 7.45 -69.05 -10.78
CA THR A 239 7.66 -68.86 -12.22
C THR A 239 8.57 -69.92 -12.82
N LEU A 240 9.63 -70.34 -12.11
CA LEU A 240 10.51 -71.43 -12.52
C LEU A 240 9.77 -72.77 -12.56
N LEU A 241 8.93 -73.05 -11.56
CA LEU A 241 8.10 -74.26 -11.50
C LEU A 241 7.10 -74.32 -12.66
N PHE A 242 6.42 -73.21 -12.97
CA PHE A 242 5.51 -73.13 -14.12
C PHE A 242 6.23 -73.35 -15.46
N ARG A 243 7.50 -72.95 -15.56
CA ARG A 243 8.33 -73.14 -16.76
C ARG A 243 9.01 -74.52 -16.82
N GLY A 244 8.74 -75.42 -15.87
CA GLY A 244 9.38 -76.73 -15.79
C GLY A 244 10.87 -76.71 -15.43
N GLN A 245 11.40 -75.58 -14.95
CA GLN A 245 12.81 -75.42 -14.59
C GLN A 245 13.07 -75.91 -13.16
N TYR A 246 12.81 -77.20 -12.92
CA TYR A 246 12.77 -77.79 -11.58
C TYR A 246 14.12 -77.72 -10.83
N GLN A 247 15.25 -77.84 -11.52
CA GLN A 247 16.57 -77.74 -10.88
C GLN A 247 16.83 -76.34 -10.31
N GLN A 248 16.55 -75.30 -11.09
CA GLN A 248 16.70 -73.91 -10.64
C GLN A 248 15.67 -73.58 -9.56
N ALA A 249 14.43 -74.05 -9.72
CA ALA A 249 13.41 -73.90 -8.69
C ALA A 249 13.87 -74.50 -7.36
N HIS A 250 14.41 -75.73 -7.38
CA HIS A 250 14.91 -76.40 -6.18
C HIS A 250 16.05 -75.64 -5.51
N PHE A 251 16.99 -75.09 -6.29
CA PHE A 251 18.06 -74.24 -5.76
C PHE A 251 17.49 -73.04 -4.99
N TYR A 252 16.57 -72.28 -5.59
CA TYR A 252 15.98 -71.12 -4.92
C TYR A 252 15.05 -71.49 -3.76
N MET A 253 14.36 -72.64 -3.84
CA MET A 253 13.62 -73.20 -2.71
C MET A 253 14.55 -73.46 -1.52
N ASN A 254 15.71 -74.08 -1.75
CA ASN A 254 16.69 -74.30 -0.68
C ASN A 254 17.19 -72.98 -0.07
N VAL A 255 17.46 -71.97 -0.90
CA VAL A 255 17.84 -70.63 -0.42
C VAL A 255 16.72 -70.02 0.43
N PHE A 256 15.47 -70.05 -0.04
CA PHE A 256 14.32 -69.54 0.71
C PHE A 256 14.16 -70.27 2.05
N GLU A 257 14.16 -71.60 2.04
CA GLU A 257 13.89 -72.42 3.22
C GLU A 257 14.99 -72.31 4.28
N THR A 258 16.25 -72.12 3.86
CA THR A 258 17.39 -72.02 4.80
C THR A 258 17.68 -70.60 5.27
N GLN A 259 17.40 -69.56 4.46
CA GLN A 259 17.83 -68.20 4.74
C GLN A 259 16.70 -67.24 5.11
N SER A 260 15.44 -67.56 4.81
CA SER A 260 14.31 -66.64 5.06
C SER A 260 13.99 -66.43 6.55
N GLY A 261 14.34 -67.40 7.40
CA GLY A 261 13.92 -67.42 8.81
C GLY A 261 12.42 -67.68 9.00
N LEU A 262 11.70 -68.14 7.97
CA LEU A 262 10.25 -68.31 7.98
C LEU A 262 9.78 -69.75 8.21
N ILE A 263 10.68 -70.62 8.65
CA ILE A 263 10.39 -72.01 8.97
C ILE A 263 10.67 -72.25 10.44
N ASP A 264 9.71 -72.83 11.15
CA ASP A 264 9.84 -73.20 12.55
C ASP A 264 10.74 -74.44 12.74
N ARG A 265 10.96 -74.82 14.00
CA ARG A 265 11.79 -75.99 14.34
C ARG A 265 11.18 -77.31 13.88
N ASP A 266 9.87 -77.35 13.67
CA ASP A 266 9.12 -78.52 13.24
C ASP A 266 9.00 -78.61 11.71
N GLY A 267 9.61 -77.67 10.97
CA GLY A 267 9.62 -77.64 9.51
C GLY A 267 8.34 -77.05 8.89
N ASN A 268 7.51 -76.35 9.68
CA ASN A 268 6.33 -75.65 9.21
C ASN A 268 6.64 -74.18 8.89
N MET A 269 5.92 -73.64 7.91
CA MET A 269 5.92 -72.21 7.63
C MET A 269 5.33 -71.44 8.82
N LEU A 270 5.96 -70.32 9.17
CA LEU A 270 5.40 -69.36 10.13
C LEU A 270 4.08 -68.78 9.62
N CYS A 271 3.26 -68.34 10.58
CA CYS A 271 1.97 -67.70 10.32
C CYS A 271 2.08 -66.56 9.30
N GLY A 272 1.27 -66.60 8.24
CA GLY A 272 1.25 -65.64 7.14
C GLY A 272 2.08 -66.04 5.91
N TYR A 273 2.87 -67.12 5.99
CA TYR A 273 3.76 -67.57 4.91
C TYR A 273 3.42 -68.97 4.37
N GLU A 274 2.29 -69.54 4.79
CA GLU A 274 1.88 -70.91 4.46
C GLU A 274 1.47 -71.08 2.99
N HIS A 275 1.20 -69.99 2.28
CA HIS A 275 1.01 -70.03 0.83
C HIS A 275 2.18 -70.72 0.10
N TYR A 276 3.41 -70.68 0.67
CA TYR A 276 4.57 -71.38 0.12
C TYR A 276 4.39 -72.91 -0.03
N TYR A 277 3.46 -73.54 0.69
CA TYR A 277 3.14 -74.95 0.47
C TYR A 277 2.64 -75.23 -0.96
N LYS A 278 2.08 -74.23 -1.65
CA LYS A 278 1.77 -74.33 -3.08
C LYS A 278 3.02 -74.60 -3.91
N ALA A 279 4.14 -73.93 -3.61
CA ALA A 279 5.40 -74.12 -4.32
C ALA A 279 5.95 -75.54 -4.09
N LYS A 280 5.90 -76.03 -2.84
CA LYS A 280 6.27 -77.41 -2.50
C LYS A 280 5.40 -78.42 -3.26
N GLY A 281 4.08 -78.24 -3.25
CA GLY A 281 3.15 -79.09 -3.98
C GLY A 281 3.43 -79.14 -5.48
N MET A 282 3.63 -77.98 -6.11
CA MET A 282 3.98 -77.87 -7.54
C MET A 282 5.32 -78.53 -7.87
N TYR A 283 6.34 -78.36 -7.03
CA TYR A 283 7.65 -78.99 -7.22
C TYR A 283 7.59 -80.51 -7.16
N TYR A 284 6.92 -81.06 -6.14
CA TYR A 284 6.77 -82.51 -6.02
C TYR A 284 5.88 -83.09 -7.11
N LEU A 285 4.88 -82.35 -7.58
CA LEU A 285 4.05 -82.78 -8.70
C LEU A 285 4.88 -82.85 -9.99
N GLY A 286 5.66 -81.81 -10.28
CA GLY A 286 6.51 -81.73 -11.47
C GLY A 286 7.70 -82.71 -11.47
N THR A 287 8.16 -83.13 -10.29
CA THR A 287 9.18 -84.18 -10.12
C THR A 287 8.59 -85.59 -9.93
N ASN A 288 7.30 -85.76 -10.22
CA ASN A 288 6.56 -87.03 -10.17
C ASN A 288 6.52 -87.71 -8.78
N GLN A 289 6.63 -86.94 -7.70
CA GLN A 289 6.48 -87.40 -6.31
C GLN A 289 5.05 -87.14 -5.81
N ILE A 290 4.09 -87.87 -6.39
CA ILE A 290 2.63 -87.64 -6.23
C ILE A 290 2.18 -87.57 -4.77
N SER A 291 2.58 -88.52 -3.92
CA SER A 291 2.14 -88.54 -2.51
C SER A 291 2.59 -87.31 -1.73
N LYS A 292 3.80 -86.80 -2.00
CA LYS A 292 4.29 -85.55 -1.37
C LYS A 292 3.57 -84.33 -1.91
N ALA A 293 3.28 -84.30 -3.22
CA ALA A 293 2.51 -83.22 -3.82
C ALA A 293 1.11 -83.12 -3.18
N GLU A 294 0.42 -84.26 -3.03
CA GLU A 294 -0.88 -84.33 -2.39
C GLU A 294 -0.84 -83.82 -0.95
N LEU A 295 0.14 -84.29 -0.16
CA LEU A 295 0.35 -83.87 1.22
C LEU A 295 0.43 -82.34 1.33
N TYR A 296 1.25 -81.69 0.49
CA TYR A 296 1.44 -80.25 0.54
C TYR A 296 0.23 -79.46 0.03
N PHE A 297 -0.49 -79.95 -0.99
CA PHE A 297 -1.74 -79.31 -1.41
C PHE A 297 -2.84 -79.41 -0.34
N ARG A 298 -2.95 -80.55 0.35
CA ARG A 298 -3.87 -80.69 1.49
C ARG A 298 -3.47 -79.77 2.66
N LYS A 299 -2.17 -79.72 2.95
CA LYS A 299 -1.62 -78.81 3.97
C LYS A 299 -1.96 -77.35 3.66
N LEU A 300 -1.75 -76.92 2.40
CA LEU A 300 -2.13 -75.59 1.92
C LEU A 300 -3.62 -75.29 2.17
N GLY A 301 -4.52 -76.23 1.87
CA GLY A 301 -5.95 -76.07 2.08
C GLY A 301 -6.35 -75.92 3.56
N ASN A 302 -5.65 -76.60 4.47
CA ASN A 302 -5.87 -76.48 5.92
C ASN A 302 -5.55 -75.08 6.47
N TYR A 303 -4.67 -74.33 5.79
CA TYR A 303 -4.34 -72.93 6.13
C TYR A 303 -5.26 -71.91 5.43
N GLY A 304 -6.37 -72.35 4.83
CA GLY A 304 -7.40 -71.45 4.28
C GLY A 304 -7.26 -71.12 2.80
N PHE A 305 -6.18 -71.55 2.13
CA PHE A 305 -5.96 -71.39 0.69
C PHE A 305 -6.73 -72.46 -0.11
N LYS A 306 -8.05 -72.51 0.07
CA LYS A 306 -8.91 -73.59 -0.43
C LYS A 306 -8.94 -73.68 -1.95
N TYR A 307 -8.99 -72.53 -2.62
CA TYR A 307 -8.99 -72.47 -4.09
C TYR A 307 -7.68 -73.03 -4.67
N GLU A 308 -6.53 -72.54 -4.20
CA GLU A 308 -5.22 -72.98 -4.68
C GLU A 308 -4.94 -74.45 -4.34
N ALA A 309 -5.39 -74.91 -3.17
CA ALA A 309 -5.32 -76.31 -2.79
C ALA A 309 -6.16 -77.19 -3.71
N ALA A 310 -7.41 -76.80 -4.00
CA ALA A 310 -8.29 -77.50 -4.91
C ALA A 310 -7.70 -77.54 -6.34
N GLN A 311 -7.11 -76.43 -6.80
CA GLN A 311 -6.45 -76.35 -8.11
C GLN A 311 -5.23 -77.30 -8.19
N GLY A 312 -4.42 -77.35 -7.13
CA GLY A 312 -3.28 -78.25 -7.02
C GLY A 312 -3.70 -79.72 -7.04
N LEU A 313 -4.72 -80.08 -6.25
CA LEU A 313 -5.28 -81.44 -6.20
C LEU A 313 -5.95 -81.83 -7.51
N LEU A 314 -6.66 -80.91 -8.17
CA LEU A 314 -7.21 -81.13 -9.51
C LEU A 314 -6.10 -81.46 -10.52
N SER A 315 -4.99 -80.71 -10.49
CA SER A 315 -3.83 -80.94 -11.37
C SER A 315 -3.20 -82.31 -11.09
N LEU A 316 -3.11 -82.70 -9.81
CA LEU A 316 -2.60 -84.00 -9.39
C LEU A 316 -3.49 -85.15 -9.87
N TYR A 317 -4.80 -85.08 -9.65
CA TYR A 317 -5.72 -86.16 -10.03
C TYR A 317 -5.94 -86.25 -11.54
N ARG A 318 -5.68 -85.18 -12.30
CA ARG A 318 -5.57 -85.23 -13.78
C ARG A 318 -4.40 -86.10 -14.22
N ILE A 319 -3.23 -85.95 -13.59
CA ILE A 319 -2.06 -86.79 -13.88
C ILE A 319 -2.34 -88.25 -13.48
N CYS A 320 -3.03 -88.47 -12.36
CA CYS A 320 -3.42 -89.81 -11.90
C CYS A 320 -4.63 -90.41 -12.65
N GLN A 321 -5.26 -89.67 -13.56
CA GLN A 321 -6.47 -90.06 -14.30
C GLN A 321 -7.66 -90.51 -13.42
N ASN A 322 -7.82 -89.91 -12.22
CA ASN A 322 -8.92 -90.23 -11.31
C ASN A 322 -10.14 -89.33 -11.57
N ASN A 323 -11.09 -89.83 -12.37
CA ASN A 323 -12.25 -89.06 -12.83
C ASN A 323 -13.15 -88.51 -11.71
N ASP A 324 -13.39 -89.28 -10.64
CA ASP A 324 -14.25 -88.84 -9.53
C ASP A 324 -13.61 -87.67 -8.77
N SER A 325 -12.30 -87.76 -8.52
CA SER A 325 -11.56 -86.69 -7.87
C SER A 325 -11.45 -85.46 -8.77
N ILE A 326 -11.27 -85.63 -10.08
CA ILE A 326 -11.28 -84.53 -11.04
C ILE A 326 -12.62 -83.77 -10.98
N LYS A 327 -13.76 -84.47 -11.02
CA LYS A 327 -15.09 -83.85 -10.89
C LYS A 327 -15.24 -83.10 -9.57
N LYS A 328 -14.88 -83.74 -8.46
CA LYS A 328 -14.93 -83.15 -7.11
C LYS A 328 -14.13 -81.86 -7.03
N TYR A 329 -12.86 -81.89 -7.43
CA TYR A 329 -11.98 -80.72 -7.29
C TYR A 329 -12.26 -79.64 -8.33
N SER A 330 -12.81 -79.97 -9.50
CA SER A 330 -13.31 -78.97 -10.45
C SER A 330 -14.48 -78.17 -9.86
N SER A 331 -15.49 -78.85 -9.32
CA SER A 331 -16.63 -78.19 -8.67
C SER A 331 -16.20 -77.39 -7.44
N LEU A 332 -15.22 -77.88 -6.68
CA LEU A 332 -14.67 -77.13 -5.55
C LEU A 332 -13.95 -75.86 -6.02
N CYS A 333 -13.20 -75.89 -7.12
CA CYS A 333 -12.57 -74.70 -7.69
C CYS A 333 -13.61 -73.63 -8.08
N GLU A 334 -14.70 -74.03 -8.73
CA GLU A 334 -15.80 -73.12 -9.11
C GLU A 334 -16.40 -72.45 -7.87
N LYS A 335 -16.78 -73.27 -6.87
CA LYS A 335 -17.37 -72.77 -5.63
C LYS A 335 -16.47 -71.80 -4.88
N GLU A 336 -15.19 -72.13 -4.74
CA GLU A 336 -14.24 -71.28 -4.03
C GLU A 336 -13.93 -70.00 -4.84
N MET A 337 -13.90 -70.06 -6.18
CA MET A 337 -13.75 -68.88 -7.03
C MET A 337 -14.95 -67.93 -6.92
N ASP A 338 -16.18 -68.45 -6.95
CA ASP A 338 -17.38 -67.65 -6.75
C ASP A 338 -17.38 -66.98 -5.37
N SER A 339 -16.92 -67.70 -4.33
CA SER A 339 -16.78 -67.14 -2.98
C SER A 339 -15.75 -66.00 -2.95
N ILE A 340 -14.64 -66.12 -3.68
CA ILE A 340 -13.63 -65.06 -3.78
C ILE A 340 -14.22 -63.83 -4.49
N LEU A 341 -14.87 -64.01 -5.64
CA LEU A 341 -15.44 -62.92 -6.43
C LEU A 341 -16.55 -62.18 -5.69
N ASN A 342 -17.46 -62.91 -5.04
CA ASN A 342 -18.54 -62.34 -4.24
C ASN A 342 -18.05 -61.60 -2.98
N GLY A 343 -16.84 -61.92 -2.49
CA GLY A 343 -16.21 -61.21 -1.38
C GLY A 343 -15.63 -59.84 -1.76
N THR A 344 -15.53 -59.52 -3.05
CA THR A 344 -14.96 -58.27 -3.53
C THR A 344 -16.00 -57.13 -3.56
N GLN A 345 -15.53 -55.93 -3.24
CA GLN A 345 -16.21 -54.64 -3.31
C GLN A 345 -15.51 -53.71 -4.31
N ALA A 346 -14.87 -54.26 -5.34
CA ALA A 346 -14.02 -53.53 -6.28
C ALA A 346 -14.73 -52.33 -6.91
N ASN A 347 -15.94 -52.53 -7.45
CA ASN A 347 -16.75 -51.48 -8.05
C ASN A 347 -17.12 -50.38 -7.04
N ALA A 348 -17.46 -50.76 -5.80
CA ALA A 348 -17.78 -49.80 -4.74
C ALA A 348 -16.56 -48.98 -4.32
N VAL A 349 -15.37 -49.57 -4.29
CA VAL A 349 -14.11 -48.87 -3.99
C VAL A 349 -13.73 -47.91 -5.11
N ILE A 350 -13.85 -48.31 -6.38
CA ILE A 350 -13.64 -47.40 -7.53
C ILE A 350 -14.65 -46.25 -7.47
N LEU A 351 -15.92 -46.55 -7.25
CA LEU A 351 -16.99 -45.56 -7.18
C LEU A 351 -16.75 -44.56 -6.03
N ALA A 352 -16.39 -45.03 -4.84
CA ALA A 352 -16.10 -44.16 -3.71
C ALA A 352 -14.90 -43.24 -3.97
N ASN A 353 -13.82 -43.75 -4.55
CA ASN A 353 -12.66 -42.92 -4.93
C ASN A 353 -13.01 -41.89 -6.02
N SER A 354 -13.76 -42.30 -7.04
CA SER A 354 -14.17 -41.38 -8.12
C SER A 354 -15.11 -40.30 -7.62
N LEU A 355 -16.10 -40.64 -6.77
CA LEU A 355 -17.00 -39.67 -6.12
C LEU A 355 -16.24 -38.72 -5.20
N TYR A 356 -15.27 -39.23 -4.43
CA TYR A 356 -14.41 -38.39 -3.59
C TYR A 356 -13.64 -37.37 -4.44
N ASN A 357 -12.96 -37.84 -5.49
CA ASN A 357 -12.20 -36.98 -6.40
C ASN A 357 -13.09 -35.97 -7.12
N TYR A 358 -14.29 -36.40 -7.55
CA TYR A 358 -15.28 -35.54 -8.18
C TYR A 358 -15.75 -34.43 -7.23
N LYS A 359 -16.13 -34.79 -6.00
CA LYS A 359 -16.56 -33.82 -4.97
C LYS A 359 -15.45 -32.80 -4.66
N LYS A 360 -14.20 -33.26 -4.60
CA LYS A 360 -13.04 -32.37 -4.43
C LYS A 360 -12.88 -31.41 -5.61
N LEU A 361 -12.95 -31.91 -6.83
CA LEU A 361 -12.86 -31.08 -8.03
C LEU A 361 -13.97 -30.03 -8.04
N GLN A 362 -15.19 -30.44 -7.69
CA GLN A 362 -16.33 -29.54 -7.56
C GLN A 362 -16.06 -28.43 -6.55
N GLN A 363 -15.55 -28.75 -5.36
CA GLN A 363 -15.19 -27.73 -4.36
C GLN A 363 -14.14 -26.73 -4.84
N VAL A 364 -13.12 -27.19 -5.58
CA VAL A 364 -12.10 -26.31 -6.16
C VAL A 364 -12.69 -25.40 -7.24
N VAL A 365 -13.58 -25.94 -8.08
CA VAL A 365 -14.29 -25.16 -9.11
C VAL A 365 -15.20 -24.12 -8.46
N ASP A 366 -15.98 -24.50 -7.45
CA ASP A 366 -16.89 -23.60 -6.73
C ASP A 366 -16.11 -22.50 -6.00
N ALA A 367 -15.00 -22.84 -5.34
CA ALA A 367 -14.13 -21.85 -4.69
C ALA A 367 -13.53 -20.86 -5.68
N LYS A 368 -13.07 -21.33 -6.85
CA LYS A 368 -12.61 -20.46 -7.94
C LYS A 368 -13.72 -19.57 -8.48
N LYS A 369 -14.94 -20.10 -8.63
CA LYS A 369 -16.10 -19.33 -9.07
C LYS A 369 -16.43 -18.22 -8.06
N ILE A 370 -16.48 -18.53 -6.77
CA ILE A 370 -16.67 -17.53 -5.71
C ILE A 370 -15.56 -16.47 -5.74
N GLN A 371 -14.31 -16.88 -5.94
CA GLN A 371 -13.19 -15.94 -6.06
C GLN A 371 -13.31 -15.06 -7.30
N GLN A 372 -13.75 -15.61 -8.43
CA GLN A 372 -13.99 -14.87 -9.65
C GLN A 372 -15.13 -13.85 -9.47
N GLU A 373 -16.27 -14.26 -8.89
CA GLU A 373 -17.38 -13.37 -8.57
C GLU A 373 -16.91 -12.22 -7.66
N ARG A 374 -16.13 -12.51 -6.60
CA ARG A 374 -15.52 -11.48 -5.75
C ARG A 374 -14.63 -10.51 -6.53
N ASN A 375 -13.82 -11.01 -7.45
CA ASN A 375 -12.95 -10.17 -8.27
C ASN A 375 -13.76 -9.29 -9.23
N GLU A 376 -14.82 -9.81 -9.83
CA GLU A 376 -15.76 -9.04 -10.66
C GLU A 376 -16.43 -7.94 -9.85
N TYR A 377 -16.88 -8.23 -8.61
CA TYR A 377 -17.40 -7.20 -7.69
C TYR A 377 -16.37 -6.12 -7.34
N ILE A 378 -15.11 -6.48 -7.10
CA ILE A 378 -14.05 -5.49 -6.82
C ILE A 378 -13.80 -4.59 -8.05
N ILE A 379 -13.72 -5.17 -9.25
CA ILE A 379 -13.51 -4.42 -10.50
C ILE A 379 -14.66 -3.45 -10.75
N THR A 380 -15.91 -3.88 -10.56
CA THR A 380 -17.08 -3.01 -10.71
C THR A 380 -17.11 -1.85 -9.71
N ILE A 381 -16.66 -2.05 -8.47
CA ILE A 381 -16.53 -0.94 -7.50
C ILE A 381 -15.44 0.05 -7.95
N ILE A 382 -14.29 -0.45 -8.41
CA ILE A 382 -13.20 0.40 -8.91
C ILE A 382 -13.65 1.24 -10.11
N THR A 383 -14.39 0.64 -11.05
CA THR A 383 -14.90 1.36 -12.23
C THR A 383 -15.92 2.43 -11.85
N LEU A 384 -16.81 2.17 -10.88
CA LEU A 384 -17.75 3.16 -10.36
C LEU A 384 -17.03 4.35 -9.69
N ILE A 385 -15.98 4.08 -8.89
CA ILE A 385 -15.17 5.14 -8.27
C ILE A 385 -14.46 5.98 -9.33
N ALA A 386 -13.92 5.35 -10.38
CA ALA A 386 -13.28 6.06 -11.48
C ALA A 386 -14.26 6.96 -12.23
N ILE A 387 -15.47 6.47 -12.53
CA ILE A 387 -16.54 7.26 -13.16
C ILE A 387 -16.91 8.46 -12.28
N PHE A 388 -17.08 8.24 -10.97
CA PHE A 388 -17.38 9.32 -10.03
C PHE A 388 -16.26 10.39 -10.00
N GLY A 389 -14.99 9.95 -10.00
CA GLY A 389 -13.83 10.84 -10.10
C GLY A 389 -13.85 11.71 -11.36
N VAL A 390 -14.17 11.13 -12.51
CA VAL A 390 -14.32 11.87 -13.78
C VAL A 390 -15.46 12.89 -13.71
N ILE A 391 -16.59 12.53 -13.11
CA ILE A 391 -17.73 13.45 -12.91
C ILE A 391 -17.31 14.64 -12.03
N CYS A 392 -16.63 14.38 -10.91
CA CYS A 392 -16.10 15.43 -10.03
C CYS A 392 -15.12 16.36 -10.76
N LEU A 393 -14.19 15.81 -11.55
CA LEU A 393 -13.24 16.59 -12.35
C LEU A 393 -13.95 17.45 -13.40
N CYS A 394 -14.93 16.89 -14.13
CA CYS A 394 -15.75 17.62 -15.09
C CYS A 394 -16.53 18.76 -14.44
N ASN A 395 -17.11 18.53 -13.26
CA ASN A 395 -17.83 19.55 -12.51
C ASN A 395 -16.89 20.65 -12.00
N HIS A 396 -15.71 20.27 -11.48
CA HIS A 396 -14.68 21.22 -11.08
C HIS A 396 -14.24 22.09 -12.26
N TYR A 397 -13.94 21.48 -13.40
CA TYR A 397 -13.57 22.21 -14.62
C TYR A 397 -14.68 23.15 -15.10
N LYS A 398 -15.94 22.69 -15.13
CA LYS A 398 -17.09 23.55 -15.46
C LYS A 398 -17.22 24.72 -14.49
N GLN A 399 -16.99 24.51 -13.21
CA GLN A 399 -17.12 25.55 -12.18
C GLN A 399 -15.99 26.59 -12.29
N VAL A 400 -14.76 26.16 -12.54
CA VAL A 400 -13.62 27.06 -12.83
C VAL A 400 -13.90 27.87 -14.09
N ARG A 401 -14.35 27.23 -15.17
CA ARG A 401 -14.70 27.92 -16.43
C ARG A 401 -15.82 28.94 -16.24
N LYS A 402 -16.84 28.62 -15.42
CA LYS A 402 -17.93 29.56 -15.08
C LYS A 402 -17.39 30.78 -14.32
N ARG A 403 -16.53 30.57 -13.31
CA ARG A 403 -15.88 31.68 -12.56
C ARG A 403 -15.03 32.55 -13.48
N MET A 404 -14.26 31.94 -14.39
CA MET A 404 -13.42 32.68 -15.33
C MET A 404 -14.27 33.52 -16.30
N LYS A 405 -15.41 33.00 -16.76
CA LYS A 405 -16.35 33.76 -17.61
C LYS A 405 -16.96 34.96 -16.88
N THR A 406 -17.32 34.81 -15.61
CA THR A 406 -17.88 35.92 -14.80
C THR A 406 -16.84 37.01 -14.53
N GLU A 407 -15.60 36.64 -14.22
CA GLU A 407 -14.51 37.62 -14.02
C GLU A 407 -14.18 38.34 -15.33
N LEU A 408 -14.14 37.62 -16.46
CA LEU A 408 -13.92 38.24 -17.77
C LEU A 408 -15.02 39.25 -18.13
N GLN A 409 -16.28 38.95 -17.82
CA GLN A 409 -17.39 39.90 -18.01
C GLN A 409 -17.26 41.14 -17.12
N LYS A 410 -16.86 40.99 -15.85
CA LYS A 410 -16.61 42.12 -14.95
C LYS A 410 -15.49 43.02 -15.48
N VAL A 411 -14.36 42.43 -15.86
CA VAL A 411 -13.21 43.16 -16.42
C VAL A 411 -13.61 43.87 -17.72
N SER A 412 -14.33 43.20 -18.62
CA SER A 412 -14.83 43.80 -19.85
C SER A 412 -15.77 44.99 -19.59
N ASN A 413 -16.69 44.88 -18.63
CA ASN A 413 -17.60 45.97 -18.27
C ASN A 413 -16.84 47.16 -17.66
N ASN A 414 -15.90 46.90 -16.75
CA ASN A 414 -15.07 47.94 -16.14
C ASN A 414 -14.20 48.65 -17.20
N TYR A 415 -13.67 47.91 -18.17
CA TYR A 415 -12.93 48.46 -19.30
C TYR A 415 -13.80 49.41 -20.15
N ILE A 416 -15.02 48.99 -20.51
CA ILE A 416 -15.94 49.83 -21.29
C ILE A 416 -16.34 51.09 -20.50
N GLN A 417 -16.59 50.95 -19.20
CA GLN A 417 -16.97 52.07 -18.34
C GLN A 417 -15.85 53.11 -18.23
N THR A 418 -14.63 52.65 -17.90
CA THR A 418 -13.45 53.53 -17.82
C THR A 418 -13.12 54.19 -19.16
N PHE A 419 -13.29 53.47 -20.28
CA PHE A 419 -13.13 54.07 -21.61
C PHE A 419 -14.13 55.20 -21.88
N LYS A 420 -15.41 55.03 -21.51
CA LYS A 420 -16.44 56.09 -21.64
C LYS A 420 -16.14 57.30 -20.77
N GLU A 421 -15.68 57.09 -19.54
CA GLU A 421 -15.30 58.17 -18.62
C GLU A 421 -14.09 58.95 -19.16
N MET A 422 -13.09 58.26 -19.69
CA MET A 422 -11.95 58.89 -20.36
C MET A 422 -12.39 59.73 -21.57
N GLN A 423 -13.31 59.22 -22.39
CA GLN A 423 -13.81 59.95 -23.56
C GLN A 423 -14.56 61.24 -23.15
N LYS A 424 -15.41 61.17 -22.12
CA LYS A 424 -16.11 62.34 -21.58
C LYS A 424 -15.13 63.39 -21.04
N ALA A 425 -14.14 62.97 -20.26
CA ALA A 425 -13.11 63.88 -19.74
C ALA A 425 -12.34 64.58 -20.88
N ASN A 426 -12.09 63.87 -21.98
CA ASN A 426 -11.41 64.44 -23.15
C ASN A 426 -12.29 65.43 -23.93
N GLU A 427 -13.61 65.19 -24.01
CA GLU A 427 -14.56 66.15 -24.59
C GLU A 427 -14.69 67.42 -23.73
N GLU A 428 -14.77 67.28 -22.41
CA GLU A 428 -14.79 68.41 -21.47
C GLU A 428 -13.53 69.27 -21.58
N LEU A 429 -12.35 68.64 -21.71
CA LEU A 429 -11.08 69.34 -21.91
C LEU A 429 -11.07 70.16 -23.22
N ASN A 430 -11.57 69.58 -24.31
CA ASN A 430 -11.70 70.28 -25.60
C ASN A 430 -12.64 71.48 -25.54
N ILE A 431 -13.76 71.38 -24.80
CA ILE A 431 -14.70 72.49 -24.61
C ILE A 431 -14.04 73.63 -23.83
N LEU A 432 -13.31 73.30 -22.75
CA LEU A 432 -12.60 74.29 -21.93
C LEU A 432 -11.51 75.03 -22.71
N GLN A 433 -10.75 74.33 -23.56
CA GLN A 433 -9.72 74.96 -24.42
C GLN A 433 -10.33 75.98 -25.41
N LYS A 434 -11.43 75.63 -26.08
CA LYS A 434 -12.13 76.57 -26.99
C LYS A 434 -12.61 77.85 -26.29
N ASN A 435 -13.08 77.73 -25.06
CA ASN A 435 -13.57 78.88 -24.29
C ASN A 435 -12.43 79.82 -23.85
N ALA A 436 -11.25 79.28 -23.52
CA ALA A 436 -10.07 80.08 -23.20
C ALA A 436 -9.59 80.92 -24.39
N ASP A 437 -9.56 80.34 -25.60
CA ASP A 437 -9.13 81.04 -26.83
C ASP A 437 -10.03 82.22 -27.20
N ILE A 438 -11.34 82.11 -26.96
CA ILE A 438 -12.30 83.20 -27.19
C ILE A 438 -12.05 84.36 -26.22
N LEU A 439 -11.71 84.06 -24.97
CA LEU A 439 -11.46 85.05 -23.93
C LEU A 439 -10.17 85.85 -24.21
N ILE A 440 -9.13 85.16 -24.67
CA ILE A 440 -7.83 85.75 -25.04
C ILE A 440 -8.01 86.77 -26.17
N LYS A 441 -8.71 86.40 -27.26
CA LYS A 441 -8.98 87.31 -28.39
C LYS A 441 -9.77 88.56 -27.98
N LYS A 442 -10.69 88.46 -27.01
CA LYS A 442 -11.47 89.60 -26.52
C LYS A 442 -10.60 90.59 -25.76
N LYS A 443 -9.67 90.09 -24.93
CA LYS A 443 -8.76 90.93 -24.13
C LYS A 443 -7.66 91.59 -24.98
N GLU A 444 -7.15 90.92 -26.00
CA GLU A 444 -6.21 91.52 -26.95
C GLU A 444 -6.80 92.71 -27.72
N LYS A 445 -8.10 92.65 -28.05
CA LYS A 445 -8.81 93.73 -28.75
C LYS A 445 -8.98 94.96 -27.86
N GLU A 446 -9.26 94.75 -26.58
CA GLU A 446 -9.41 95.80 -25.56
C GLU A 446 -8.08 96.53 -25.30
N ILE A 447 -6.97 95.77 -25.22
CA ILE A 447 -5.61 96.32 -25.06
C ILE A 447 -5.23 97.22 -26.24
N LYS A 448 -5.49 96.78 -27.49
CA LYS A 448 -5.20 97.59 -28.68
C LYS A 448 -5.97 98.92 -28.72
N SER A 449 -7.23 98.93 -28.28
CA SER A 449 -8.01 100.18 -28.23
C SER A 449 -7.51 101.18 -27.20
N LEU A 450 -7.03 100.70 -26.05
CA LEU A 450 -6.51 101.56 -24.98
C LEU A 450 -5.11 102.11 -25.30
N GLN A 451 -4.29 101.36 -26.03
CA GLN A 451 -2.97 101.85 -26.47
C GLN A 451 -3.08 102.96 -27.53
N ALA A 452 -4.06 102.87 -28.45
CA ALA A 452 -4.29 103.90 -29.46
C ALA A 452 -4.77 105.22 -28.85
N SER A 453 -5.65 105.19 -27.84
CA SER A 453 -6.12 106.40 -27.16
C SER A 453 -5.04 107.07 -26.33
N PHE A 454 -4.17 106.30 -25.65
CA PHE A 454 -3.04 106.84 -24.89
C PHE A 454 -2.03 107.60 -25.77
N GLN A 455 -1.74 107.08 -26.96
CA GLN A 455 -0.78 107.70 -27.87
C GLN A 455 -1.26 109.06 -28.39
N ILE A 456 -2.55 109.21 -28.69
CA ILE A 456 -3.16 110.48 -29.13
C ILE A 456 -3.00 111.59 -28.08
N TYR A 457 -3.19 111.27 -26.79
CA TYR A 457 -3.02 112.25 -25.71
C TYR A 457 -1.55 112.56 -25.41
N LYS A 458 -0.66 111.59 -25.60
CA LYS A 458 0.79 111.76 -25.43
C LYS A 458 1.38 112.70 -26.50
N ASP A 459 0.94 112.57 -27.74
CA ASP A 459 1.41 113.42 -28.84
C ASP A 459 0.88 114.86 -28.71
N LYS A 460 -0.38 115.04 -28.26
CA LYS A 460 -0.95 116.37 -27.94
C LYS A 460 -0.27 117.11 -26.76
N TYR A 461 0.38 116.39 -25.86
CA TYR A 461 1.04 116.96 -24.68
C TYR A 461 2.48 117.44 -24.99
N ASN A 462 3.15 116.81 -25.97
CA ASN A 462 4.53 117.10 -26.32
C ASN A 462 4.70 118.34 -27.23
N ASP A 463 3.63 118.84 -27.86
CA ASP A 463 3.64 120.05 -28.70
C ASP A 463 3.59 121.37 -27.91
N LEU A 464 3.46 121.33 -26.57
CA LEU A 464 3.49 122.52 -25.70
C LEU A 464 4.93 122.78 -25.20
N ASN A 465 5.57 123.82 -25.76
CA ASN A 465 6.95 124.28 -25.52
C ASN A 465 7.39 124.24 -24.03
N PHE A 466 8.07 123.16 -23.64
CA PHE A 466 8.58 122.87 -22.29
C PHE A 466 9.72 123.80 -21.84
N VAL A 467 10.46 124.40 -22.77
CA VAL A 467 11.65 125.22 -22.47
C VAL A 467 11.27 126.64 -22.00
N GLU A 468 10.22 127.25 -22.58
CA GLU A 468 9.78 128.61 -22.22
C GLU A 468 9.16 128.70 -20.81
N LYS A 469 8.45 127.65 -20.36
CA LYS A 469 7.82 127.61 -19.03
C LYS A 469 8.81 127.45 -17.88
N LYS A 470 9.94 126.75 -18.08
CA LYS A 470 11.00 126.62 -17.06
C LYS A 470 11.77 127.93 -16.88
N GLN A 471 12.07 128.64 -17.97
CA GLN A 471 12.70 129.96 -17.92
C GLN A 471 11.79 130.99 -17.22
N ALA A 472 10.47 130.95 -17.47
CA ALA A 472 9.48 131.79 -16.81
C ALA A 472 9.37 131.50 -15.29
N LEU A 473 9.45 130.23 -14.86
CA LEU A 473 9.44 129.85 -13.44
C LEU A 473 10.68 130.38 -12.70
N ILE A 474 11.88 130.25 -13.27
CA ILE A 474 13.13 130.72 -12.64
C ILE A 474 13.16 132.25 -12.50
N ASN A 475 12.53 132.97 -13.44
CA ASN A 475 12.48 134.44 -13.44
C ASN A 475 11.27 135.01 -12.68
N SER A 476 10.40 134.18 -12.12
CA SER A 476 9.24 134.64 -11.35
C SER A 476 9.67 135.42 -10.10
N ASN A 477 8.89 136.45 -9.75
CA ASN A 477 9.16 137.31 -8.58
C ASN A 477 9.33 136.48 -7.30
N ILE A 478 8.54 135.42 -7.12
CA ILE A 478 8.63 134.56 -5.95
C ILE A 478 9.96 133.80 -5.88
N VAL A 479 10.46 133.25 -7.00
CA VAL A 479 11.76 132.54 -7.01
C VAL A 479 12.93 133.50 -6.79
N GLN A 480 12.84 134.74 -7.29
CA GLN A 480 13.84 135.79 -7.01
C GLN A 480 13.82 136.23 -5.53
N ASN A 481 12.63 136.33 -4.92
CA ASN A 481 12.49 136.59 -3.49
C ASN A 481 13.12 135.48 -2.64
N PHE A 482 12.89 134.21 -2.99
CA PHE A 482 13.53 133.08 -2.30
C PHE A 482 15.07 133.11 -2.44
N LYS A 483 15.62 133.52 -3.59
CA LYS A 483 17.08 133.73 -3.76
C LYS A 483 17.62 134.90 -2.94
N ALA A 484 16.87 136.00 -2.81
CA ALA A 484 17.29 137.12 -1.97
C ALA A 484 17.32 136.74 -0.48
N LEU A 485 16.39 135.90 -0.04
CA LEU A 485 16.31 135.39 1.34
C LEU A 485 17.36 134.34 1.68
N SER A 486 18.06 133.76 0.69
CA SER A 486 19.15 132.79 0.90
C SER A 486 20.53 133.44 1.11
N VAL A 487 20.63 134.78 1.20
CA VAL A 487 21.89 135.53 1.44
C VAL A 487 22.10 135.83 2.95
N PRO A 488 23.31 135.68 3.52
CA PRO A 488 23.53 135.92 4.96
C PRO A 488 23.38 137.41 5.37
N HIS A 489 22.42 137.72 6.24
CA HIS A 489 22.24 139.06 6.83
C HIS A 489 22.15 139.03 8.37
N LYS A 490 22.57 140.12 9.03
CA LYS A 490 22.60 140.28 10.51
C LYS A 490 21.21 140.24 11.18
N ARG A 491 20.11 140.37 10.42
CA ARG A 491 18.72 140.10 10.85
C ARG A 491 18.08 139.15 9.83
N ARG A 492 17.98 137.85 10.16
CA ARG A 492 17.39 136.85 9.27
C ARG A 492 15.86 137.00 9.20
N LYS A 493 15.31 137.07 7.99
CA LYS A 493 13.88 136.86 7.71
C LYS A 493 13.73 135.49 7.04
N GLN A 494 12.72 134.71 7.43
CA GLN A 494 12.38 133.43 6.80
C GLN A 494 11.18 133.60 5.87
N PRO A 495 11.07 132.79 4.79
CA PRO A 495 9.87 132.77 3.97
C PRO A 495 8.65 132.44 4.82
N GLN A 496 7.57 133.21 4.66
CA GLN A 496 6.30 132.93 5.32
C GLN A 496 5.58 131.76 4.64
N GLN A 497 4.55 131.22 5.28
CA GLN A 497 3.80 130.09 4.70
C GLN A 497 3.11 130.49 3.37
N GLU A 498 2.62 131.73 3.26
CA GLU A 498 2.03 132.23 2.01
C GLU A 498 3.03 132.20 0.83
N ASP A 499 4.32 132.51 1.09
CA ASP A 499 5.39 132.48 0.09
C ASP A 499 5.62 131.05 -0.45
N TRP A 500 5.47 130.03 0.41
CA TRP A 500 5.60 128.61 0.00
C TRP A 500 4.41 128.12 -0.81
N GLU A 501 3.19 128.55 -0.47
CA GLU A 501 1.98 128.19 -1.20
C GLU A 501 1.97 128.77 -2.61
N GLU A 502 2.41 130.02 -2.78
CA GLU A 502 2.59 130.64 -4.08
C GLU A 502 3.62 129.89 -4.93
N LEU A 503 4.78 129.52 -4.34
CA LEU A 503 5.80 128.74 -5.04
C LEU A 503 5.28 127.36 -5.49
N PHE A 504 4.47 126.68 -4.67
CA PHE A 504 3.88 125.39 -5.02
C PHE A 504 2.84 125.50 -6.13
N ALA A 505 2.00 126.53 -6.11
CA ALA A 505 0.99 126.76 -7.13
C ALA A 505 1.63 126.99 -8.51
N ILE A 506 2.66 127.84 -8.59
CA ILE A 506 3.38 128.09 -9.84
C ILE A 506 4.13 126.83 -10.28
N PHE A 507 4.75 126.08 -9.36
CA PHE A 507 5.42 124.82 -9.68
C PHE A 507 4.45 123.75 -10.24
N GLN A 508 3.26 123.61 -9.66
CA GLN A 508 2.22 122.69 -10.16
C GLN A 508 1.75 123.05 -11.58
N GLN A 509 1.60 124.35 -11.86
CA GLN A 509 1.18 124.82 -13.18
C GLN A 509 2.26 124.59 -14.25
N CYS A 510 3.53 124.79 -13.88
CA CYS A 510 4.65 124.65 -14.81
C CYS A 510 5.14 123.20 -14.98
N GLN A 511 5.04 122.36 -13.94
CA GLN A 511 5.53 120.97 -13.91
C GLN A 511 4.48 120.01 -13.29
N PRO A 512 3.30 119.85 -13.90
CA PRO A 512 2.19 119.10 -13.30
C PRO A 512 2.51 117.61 -13.10
N LEU A 513 3.25 116.99 -14.02
CA LEU A 513 3.65 115.58 -13.90
C LEU A 513 4.63 115.34 -12.75
N LEU A 514 5.55 116.28 -12.52
CA LEU A 514 6.54 116.16 -11.45
C LEU A 514 5.90 116.44 -10.09
N TYR A 515 4.95 117.37 -10.04
CA TYR A 515 4.08 117.61 -8.88
C TYR A 515 3.24 116.36 -8.52
N GLU A 516 2.58 115.74 -9.50
CA GLU A 516 1.80 114.50 -9.27
C GLU A 516 2.69 113.31 -8.88
N ASN A 517 3.88 113.19 -9.47
CA ASN A 517 4.82 112.13 -9.11
C ASN A 517 5.33 112.30 -7.65
N ALA A 518 5.53 113.53 -7.20
CA ALA A 518 5.86 113.82 -5.80
C ALA A 518 4.72 113.45 -4.83
N LYS A 519 3.46 113.75 -5.19
CA LYS A 519 2.28 113.33 -4.40
C LYS A 519 2.13 111.81 -4.35
N ARG A 520 2.23 111.13 -5.50
CA ARG A 520 2.10 109.67 -5.58
C ARG A 520 3.12 108.94 -4.70
N ASN A 521 4.35 109.45 -4.66
CA ASN A 521 5.43 108.88 -3.84
C ASN A 521 5.44 109.36 -2.38
N LYS A 522 4.40 110.08 -1.94
CA LYS A 522 4.19 110.51 -0.55
C LYS A 522 5.44 111.16 0.07
N LEU A 523 5.97 112.19 -0.60
CA LEU A 523 7.02 113.02 -0.04
C LEU A 523 6.50 113.79 1.18
N SER A 524 7.31 113.90 2.24
CA SER A 524 6.98 114.78 3.36
C SER A 524 7.05 116.24 2.93
N GLU A 525 6.41 117.15 3.68
CA GLU A 525 6.41 118.58 3.35
C GLU A 525 7.83 119.15 3.22
N GLN A 526 8.74 118.75 4.12
CA GLN A 526 10.15 119.14 4.06
C GLN A 526 10.88 118.52 2.86
N GLU A 527 10.62 117.26 2.52
CA GLU A 527 11.17 116.58 1.33
C GLU A 527 10.68 117.26 0.04
N PHE A 528 9.42 117.69 0.02
CA PHE A 528 8.80 118.39 -1.11
C PHE A 528 9.39 119.78 -1.32
N ARG A 529 9.57 120.57 -0.24
CA ARG A 529 10.29 121.87 -0.28
C ARG A 529 11.72 121.70 -0.81
N VAL A 530 12.45 120.69 -0.34
CA VAL A 530 13.81 120.38 -0.82
C VAL A 530 13.80 119.92 -2.29
N CYS A 531 12.80 119.15 -2.73
CA CYS A 531 12.66 118.72 -4.13
C CYS A 531 12.51 119.91 -5.09
N ILE A 532 11.60 120.84 -4.78
CA ILE A 532 11.34 122.02 -5.61
C ILE A 532 12.55 122.96 -5.63
N LEU A 533 13.13 123.29 -4.48
CA LEU A 533 14.33 124.15 -4.44
C LEU A 533 15.53 123.50 -5.13
N SER A 534 15.65 122.16 -5.08
CA SER A 534 16.65 121.43 -5.87
C SER A 534 16.39 121.60 -7.37
N PHE A 535 15.14 121.43 -7.83
CA PHE A 535 14.78 121.65 -9.23
C PHE A 535 15.13 123.07 -9.72
N LEU A 536 14.97 124.08 -8.85
CA LEU A 536 15.32 125.48 -9.12
C LEU A 536 16.84 125.75 -9.11
N GLY A 537 17.66 124.76 -8.77
CA GLY A 537 19.13 124.83 -8.86
C GLY A 537 19.82 125.45 -7.64
N MET A 538 19.13 125.57 -6.49
CA MET A 538 19.72 126.08 -5.25
C MET A 538 20.65 125.05 -4.60
N ASP A 539 21.73 125.52 -4.00
CA ASP A 539 22.71 124.67 -3.32
C ASP A 539 22.24 124.21 -1.93
N ASN A 540 22.95 123.26 -1.33
CA ASN A 540 22.54 122.68 -0.05
C ASN A 540 22.59 123.70 1.12
N THR A 541 23.42 124.74 1.00
CA THR A 541 23.56 125.81 1.99
C THR A 541 22.40 126.80 1.88
N GLU A 542 22.03 127.20 0.67
CA GLU A 542 20.87 128.04 0.37
C GLU A 542 19.57 127.38 0.81
N ILE A 543 19.36 126.11 0.44
CA ILE A 543 18.16 125.34 0.83
C ILE A 543 18.09 125.18 2.35
N ALA A 544 19.24 124.94 3.01
CA ALA A 544 19.27 124.80 4.47
C ALA A 544 18.86 126.08 5.18
N MET A 545 19.25 127.24 4.65
CA MET A 545 18.86 128.54 5.19
C MET A 545 17.35 128.79 5.03
N LEU A 546 16.78 128.46 3.85
CA LEU A 546 15.36 128.71 3.55
C LEU A 546 14.40 127.77 4.29
N VAL A 547 14.81 126.51 4.49
CA VAL A 547 13.99 125.49 5.18
C VAL A 547 14.34 125.42 6.68
N ASN A 548 15.13 126.37 7.19
CA ASN A 548 15.59 126.48 8.58
C ASN A 548 16.13 125.16 9.16
N THR A 549 17.07 124.54 8.44
CA THR A 549 17.66 123.26 8.82
C THR A 549 19.18 123.26 8.57
N THR A 550 19.85 122.13 8.79
CA THR A 550 21.29 121.99 8.53
C THR A 550 21.55 121.51 7.10
N SER A 551 22.69 121.90 6.51
CA SER A 551 23.09 121.43 5.17
C SER A 551 23.15 119.89 5.08
N LYS A 552 23.52 119.22 6.18
CA LYS A 552 23.50 117.75 6.30
C LYS A 552 22.07 117.17 6.23
N ALA A 553 21.09 117.83 6.86
CA ALA A 553 19.68 117.42 6.79
C ALA A 553 19.10 117.60 5.38
N VAL A 554 19.48 118.67 4.66
CA VAL A 554 19.10 118.85 3.25
C VAL A 554 19.66 117.74 2.37
N CYS A 555 20.93 117.37 2.54
CA CYS A 555 21.55 116.28 1.78
C CYS A 555 20.79 114.96 1.96
N ASN A 556 20.42 114.63 3.21
CA ASN A 556 19.61 113.45 3.51
C ASN A 556 18.20 113.53 2.91
N ALA A 557 17.57 114.71 2.92
CA ALA A 557 16.28 114.92 2.29
C ALA A 557 16.36 114.72 0.76
N LYS A 558 17.39 115.26 0.10
CA LYS A 558 17.64 115.01 -1.34
C LYS A 558 17.80 113.52 -1.64
N GLN A 559 18.55 112.79 -0.81
CA GLN A 559 18.72 111.34 -0.96
C GLN A 559 17.39 110.57 -0.83
N LYS A 560 16.55 110.93 0.15
CA LYS A 560 15.23 110.31 0.34
C LYS A 560 14.28 110.58 -0.81
N VAL A 561 14.24 111.82 -1.32
CA VAL A 561 13.43 112.18 -2.49
C VAL A 561 13.85 111.36 -3.70
N ASN A 562 15.15 111.25 -3.97
CA ASN A 562 15.66 110.50 -5.12
C ASN A 562 15.34 109.00 -5.03
N LYS A 563 15.44 108.42 -3.82
CA LYS A 563 15.06 107.03 -3.57
C LYS A 563 13.57 106.80 -3.82
N LYS A 564 12.72 107.70 -3.32
CA LYS A 564 11.27 107.56 -3.45
C LYS A 564 10.78 107.75 -4.89
N MET A 565 11.33 108.70 -5.63
CA MET A 565 10.82 109.05 -6.96
C MET A 565 11.51 108.30 -8.11
N TYR A 566 12.78 107.92 -7.94
CA TYR A 566 13.62 107.37 -9.02
C TYR A 566 14.35 106.08 -8.61
N ASN A 567 14.12 105.58 -7.39
CA ASN A 567 14.78 104.39 -6.83
C ASN A 567 16.32 104.50 -6.79
N GLU A 568 16.86 105.72 -6.70
CA GLU A 568 18.30 106.01 -6.59
C GLU A 568 18.69 106.55 -5.20
N ASN A 569 19.80 106.09 -4.63
CA ASN A 569 20.21 106.38 -3.24
C ASN A 569 21.28 107.49 -3.12
N THR A 570 21.50 108.34 -4.11
CA THR A 570 22.52 109.41 -4.08
C THR A 570 21.87 110.79 -4.09
N ALA A 571 22.31 111.68 -3.19
CA ALA A 571 21.77 113.04 -3.10
C ALA A 571 22.17 113.94 -4.29
N SER A 572 23.35 113.69 -4.88
CA SER A 572 23.92 114.51 -5.95
C SER A 572 23.24 114.31 -7.31
N SER A 573 22.66 113.13 -7.59
CA SER A 573 21.99 112.87 -8.88
C SER A 573 20.56 113.41 -8.96
N LEU A 574 19.98 113.84 -7.83
CA LEU A 574 18.59 114.31 -7.79
C LEU A 574 18.34 115.47 -8.77
N TYR A 575 19.24 116.46 -8.86
CA TYR A 575 19.08 117.56 -9.81
C TYR A 575 19.01 117.08 -11.27
N ALA A 576 19.86 116.11 -11.63
CA ALA A 576 19.85 115.55 -12.97
C ALA A 576 18.57 114.76 -13.22
N ASN A 577 18.12 113.94 -12.27
CA ASN A 577 16.91 113.12 -12.39
C ASN A 577 15.62 113.94 -12.48
N LEU A 578 15.54 115.04 -11.73
CA LEU A 578 14.41 115.98 -11.82
C LEU A 578 14.37 116.73 -13.17
N ASN A 579 15.48 116.71 -13.91
CA ASN A 579 15.62 117.35 -15.22
C ASN A 579 15.77 116.34 -16.38
N LYS A 580 15.71 115.03 -16.11
CA LYS A 580 15.70 113.99 -17.15
C LYS A 580 14.35 114.03 -17.87
N LYS A 581 14.38 114.10 -19.20
CA LYS A 581 13.20 114.06 -20.06
C LYS A 581 12.49 112.72 -19.99
#